data_AF-A0A1C5UAP8-F1
#
_entry.id   AF-A0A1C5UAP8-F1
#
_cell.length_a   1.000
_cell.length_b   1.000
_cell.length_c   1.000
_cell.angle_alpha   90.00
_cell.angle_beta   90.00
_cell.angle_gamma   90.00
#
_symmetry.space_group_name_H-M   'P 1'
#
loop_
_entity.id
_entity.type
_entity.pdbx_description
1 polymer ?
#
loop_
_entity_poly.entity_id
_entity_poly.type
_entity_poly.pdbx_seq_one_letter_code
_entity_poly.pdbx_strand_id
1 'polypeptide(L)'
;MNKDNMIKEVAERATDILNADCEETKYKITKKEVEAILSGYVACVFENLAADKTEKIVLPGIGSFTAKHVDERTGTSKLRGVETKWTSPAHDELVFTIKKSVRTLD
;
A
#
# COMPACT_ATOMS: atom_id res chain seq x y z
N MET A 1 0.24 -12.32 -9.71
CA MET A 1 -0.48 -12.74 -8.49
C MET A 1 -1.82 -12.02 -8.44
N ASN A 2 -2.94 -12.69 -8.15
CA ASN A 2 -4.24 -12.01 -7.91
C ASN A 2 -4.50 -11.86 -6.40
N LYS A 3 -5.54 -11.11 -6.01
CA LYS A 3 -5.86 -10.83 -4.60
C LYS A 3 -6.03 -12.12 -3.77
N ASP A 4 -6.84 -13.06 -4.26
CA ASP A 4 -7.19 -14.26 -3.49
C ASP A 4 -6.01 -15.21 -3.30
N ASN A 5 -5.15 -15.34 -4.33
CA ASN A 5 -3.92 -16.12 -4.24
C ASN A 5 -2.91 -15.43 -3.32
N MET A 6 -2.78 -14.10 -3.39
CA MET A 6 -1.92 -13.35 -2.47
C MET A 6 -2.35 -13.56 -1.01
N ILE A 7 -3.65 -13.42 -0.70
CA ILE A 7 -4.18 -13.64 0.65
C ILE A 7 -3.91 -15.07 1.13
N LYS A 8 -4.10 -16.05 0.25
CA LYS A 8 -3.80 -17.45 0.56
C LYS A 8 -2.32 -17.61 0.92
N GLU A 9 -1.41 -17.14 0.10
CA GLU A 9 0.03 -17.31 0.37
C GLU A 9 0.50 -16.52 1.60
N VAL A 10 -0.08 -15.35 1.88
CA VAL A 10 0.21 -14.60 3.11
C VAL A 10 -0.27 -15.38 4.33
N ALA A 11 -1.46 -16.00 4.28
CA ALA A 11 -1.97 -16.82 5.37
C ALA A 11 -1.06 -18.03 5.66
N GLU A 12 -0.57 -18.69 4.61
CA GLU A 12 0.38 -19.81 4.71
C GLU A 12 1.72 -19.34 5.32
N ARG A 13 2.34 -18.30 4.76
CA ARG A 13 3.60 -17.76 5.29
C ARG A 13 3.49 -17.25 6.72
N ALA A 14 2.40 -16.56 7.07
CA ALA A 14 2.17 -16.08 8.43
C ALA A 14 1.98 -17.25 9.41
N THR A 15 1.30 -18.32 8.99
CA THR A 15 1.17 -19.55 9.76
C THR A 15 2.55 -20.18 10.02
N ASP A 16 3.39 -20.27 9.00
CA ASP A 16 4.75 -20.82 9.13
C ASP A 16 5.61 -19.97 10.07
N ILE A 17 5.56 -18.64 9.95
CA ILE A 17 6.28 -17.71 10.82
C ILE A 17 5.88 -17.88 12.29
N LEU A 18 4.57 -17.94 12.57
CA LEU A 18 4.08 -18.07 13.95
C LEU A 18 4.38 -19.44 14.56
N ASN A 19 4.52 -20.47 13.72
CA ASN A 19 4.79 -21.82 14.17
C ASN A 19 6.29 -22.17 14.19
N ALA A 20 7.17 -21.30 13.70
CA ALA A 20 8.61 -21.58 13.59
C ALA A 20 9.25 -21.95 14.94
N ASP A 21 8.80 -21.32 16.02
CA ASP A 21 9.33 -21.51 17.38
C ASP A 21 8.27 -22.07 18.36
N CYS A 22 7.17 -22.66 17.85
CA CYS A 22 6.03 -23.07 18.68
C CYS A 22 6.00 -24.59 18.91
N GLU A 23 6.29 -25.04 20.13
CA GLU A 23 6.34 -26.47 20.47
C GLU A 23 4.98 -27.07 20.88
N GLU A 24 4.04 -26.25 21.38
CA GLU A 24 2.82 -26.76 22.02
C GLU A 24 1.51 -26.48 21.27
N THR A 25 1.35 -25.32 20.62
CA THR A 25 0.11 -24.97 19.91
C THR A 25 0.41 -24.44 18.52
N LYS A 26 -0.01 -25.19 17.49
CA LYS A 26 0.11 -24.72 16.10
C LYS A 26 -1.00 -23.73 15.78
N TYR A 27 -0.61 -22.51 15.46
CA TYR A 27 -1.51 -21.52 14.89
C TYR A 27 -1.86 -21.90 13.44
N LYS A 28 -3.05 -21.50 13.00
CA LYS A 28 -3.43 -21.56 11.58
C LYS A 28 -4.13 -20.27 11.24
N ILE A 29 -3.41 -19.37 10.57
CA ILE A 29 -3.96 -18.11 10.10
C ILE A 29 -4.90 -18.40 8.94
N THR A 30 -6.12 -17.88 9.05
CA THR A 30 -7.16 -18.00 8.03
C THR A 30 -7.09 -16.86 7.03
N LYS A 31 -7.67 -17.06 5.84
CA LYS A 31 -7.80 -16.00 4.84
C LYS A 31 -8.58 -14.79 5.38
N LYS A 32 -9.61 -15.04 6.18
CA LYS A 32 -10.45 -13.99 6.78
C LYS A 32 -9.66 -13.10 7.74
N GLU A 33 -8.77 -13.69 8.54
CA GLU A 33 -7.89 -12.92 9.44
C GLU A 33 -6.91 -12.07 8.64
N VAL A 34 -6.31 -12.61 7.58
CA VAL A 34 -5.43 -11.84 6.69
C VAL A 34 -6.18 -10.68 6.03
N GLU A 35 -7.39 -10.91 5.55
CA GLU A 35 -8.22 -9.84 4.97
C GLU A 35 -8.53 -8.74 5.99
N ALA A 36 -8.87 -9.10 7.23
CA ALA A 36 -9.11 -8.14 8.29
C ALA A 36 -7.86 -7.32 8.63
N ILE A 37 -6.69 -7.98 8.75
CA ILE A 37 -5.41 -7.33 9.02
C ILE A 37 -5.04 -6.36 7.89
N LEU A 38 -5.10 -6.81 6.64
CA LEU A 38 -4.77 -5.97 5.49
C LEU A 38 -5.74 -4.79 5.36
N SER A 39 -7.04 -5.01 5.60
CA SER A 39 -8.03 -3.94 5.57
C SER A 39 -7.79 -2.92 6.67
N GLY A 40 -7.49 -3.37 7.90
CA GLY A 40 -7.13 -2.49 9.02
C GLY A 40 -5.85 -1.70 8.75
N TYR A 41 -4.85 -2.33 8.14
CA TYR A 41 -3.62 -1.63 7.75
C TYR A 41 -3.88 -0.58 6.66
N VAL A 42 -4.69 -0.89 5.64
CA VAL A 42 -5.09 0.07 4.61
C VAL A 42 -5.87 1.25 5.22
N ALA A 43 -6.79 0.99 6.14
CA ALA A 43 -7.51 2.04 6.87
C ALA A 43 -6.55 2.93 7.64
N CYS A 44 -5.61 2.34 8.39
CA CYS A 44 -4.55 3.08 9.09
C CYS A 44 -3.75 4.00 8.14
N VAL A 45 -3.35 3.51 6.97
CA VAL A 45 -2.64 4.34 5.98
C VAL A 45 -3.49 5.54 5.52
N PHE A 46 -4.74 5.30 5.15
CA PHE A 46 -5.59 6.36 4.59
C PHE A 46 -6.08 7.34 5.65
N GLU A 47 -6.58 6.86 6.78
CA GLU A 47 -7.17 7.69 7.83
C GLU A 47 -6.11 8.55 8.51
N ASN A 48 -4.94 7.99 8.81
CA ASN A 48 -3.86 8.75 9.43
C ASN A 48 -3.33 9.84 8.50
N LEU A 49 -3.05 9.53 7.23
CA LEU A 49 -2.53 10.53 6.28
C LEU A 49 -3.58 11.57 5.87
N ALA A 50 -4.88 11.24 5.98
CA ALA A 50 -5.95 12.22 5.82
C ALA A 50 -6.02 13.18 7.03
N ALA A 51 -5.77 12.67 8.24
CA ALA A 51 -5.76 13.46 9.46
C ALA A 51 -4.47 14.30 9.62
N ASP A 52 -3.31 13.73 9.34
CA ASP A 52 -1.99 14.37 9.41
C ASP A 52 -1.15 14.02 8.17
N LYS A 53 -1.08 14.99 7.25
CA LYS A 53 -0.32 14.88 5.99
C LYS A 53 1.19 14.90 6.20
N THR A 54 1.67 15.20 7.41
CA THR A 54 3.10 15.15 7.74
C THR A 54 3.55 13.79 8.25
N GLU A 55 2.60 12.90 8.55
CA GLU A 55 2.87 11.56 9.05
C GLU A 55 3.52 10.67 7.97
N LYS A 56 4.23 9.64 8.44
CA LYS A 56 4.86 8.62 7.62
C LYS A 56 4.50 7.23 8.12
N ILE A 57 3.68 6.51 7.36
CA ILE A 57 3.25 5.15 7.71
C ILE A 57 4.18 4.13 7.08
N VAL A 58 4.85 3.30 7.89
CA VAL A 58 5.86 2.37 7.41
C VAL A 58 5.25 1.00 7.12
N LEU A 59 5.52 0.45 5.92
CA LEU A 59 5.36 -0.97 5.63
C LEU A 59 6.71 -1.64 5.89
N PRO A 60 6.87 -2.39 7.01
CA PRO A 60 8.17 -2.95 7.39
C PRO A 60 8.79 -3.79 6.28
N GLY A 61 10.12 -3.75 6.19
CA GLY A 61 10.87 -4.44 5.12
C GLY A 61 10.82 -3.77 3.74
N ILE A 62 9.72 -3.11 3.34
CA ILE A 62 9.53 -2.65 1.95
C ILE A 62 9.68 -1.14 1.77
N GLY A 63 8.97 -0.33 2.55
CA GLY A 63 8.77 1.07 2.19
C GLY A 63 7.96 1.86 3.20
N SER A 64 7.47 3.02 2.76
CA SER A 64 6.61 3.89 3.57
C SER A 64 5.66 4.70 2.70
N PHE A 65 4.49 4.99 3.26
CA PHE A 65 3.48 5.88 2.71
C PHE A 65 3.63 7.28 3.30
N THR A 66 3.47 8.31 2.46
CA THR A 66 3.48 9.73 2.83
C THR A 66 2.47 10.48 1.97
N ALA A 67 1.92 11.58 2.48
CA ALA A 67 1.18 12.52 1.63
C ALA A 67 2.15 13.42 0.86
N LYS A 68 1.80 13.75 -0.38
CA LYS A 68 2.56 14.69 -1.21
C LYS A 68 1.62 15.73 -1.80
N HIS A 69 1.95 17.00 -1.58
CA HIS A 69 1.25 18.10 -2.24
C HIS A 69 1.60 18.15 -3.72
N VAL A 70 0.57 18.30 -4.55
CA VAL A 70 0.66 18.52 -5.99
C VAL A 70 0.03 19.87 -6.28
N ASP A 71 0.85 20.80 -6.77
CA ASP A 71 0.39 22.11 -7.20
C ASP A 71 -0.59 22.00 -8.37
N GLU A 72 -1.40 23.04 -8.58
CA GLU A 72 -2.27 23.13 -9.74
C GLU A 72 -1.48 22.97 -11.05
N ARG A 73 -2.04 22.20 -11.99
CA ARG A 73 -1.44 21.97 -13.30
C ARG A 73 -2.46 22.21 -14.40
N THR A 74 -2.05 22.96 -15.41
CA THR A 74 -2.81 23.10 -16.65
C THR A 74 -2.08 22.40 -17.78
N GLY A 75 -2.82 21.75 -18.69
CA GLY A 75 -2.24 21.09 -19.84
C GLY A 75 -3.20 21.04 -21.03
N THR A 76 -2.70 20.55 -22.15
CA THR A 76 -3.49 20.29 -23.35
C THR A 76 -3.37 18.81 -23.69
N SER A 77 -4.50 18.10 -23.77
CA SER A 77 -4.55 16.75 -24.30
C SER A 77 -4.93 16.80 -25.78
N LYS A 78 -4.27 15.99 -26.61
CA LYS A 78 -4.63 15.82 -28.02
C LYS A 78 -5.06 14.38 -28.26
N LEU A 79 -6.36 14.16 -28.44
CA LEU A 79 -6.93 12.86 -28.74
C LEU A 79 -7.63 12.92 -30.09
N ARG A 80 -7.20 12.10 -31.05
CA ARG A 80 -7.77 12.04 -32.41
C ARG A 80 -7.85 13.41 -33.11
N GLY A 81 -6.84 14.26 -32.92
CA GLY A 81 -6.76 15.58 -33.54
C GLY A 81 -7.55 16.69 -32.82
N VAL A 82 -8.35 16.36 -31.80
CA VAL A 82 -9.03 17.34 -30.95
C VAL A 82 -8.13 17.71 -29.78
N GLU A 83 -7.81 19.00 -29.65
CA GLU A 83 -7.07 19.55 -28.53
C GLU A 83 -8.05 20.03 -27.45
N THR A 84 -7.92 19.48 -26.24
CA THR A 84 -8.73 19.87 -25.07
C THR A 84 -7.80 20.39 -23.99
N LYS A 85 -8.03 21.64 -23.56
CA LYS A 85 -7.35 22.21 -22.39
C LYS A 85 -7.97 21.63 -21.13
N TRP A 86 -7.13 21.27 -20.17
CA TRP A 86 -7.55 20.79 -18.86
C TRP A 86 -6.79 21.49 -17.76
N THR A 87 -7.44 21.61 -16.61
CA THR A 87 -6.86 22.10 -15.36
C THR A 87 -7.09 21.04 -14.29
N SER A 88 -6.02 20.65 -13.60
CA SER A 88 -6.05 19.81 -12.41
C SER A 88 -5.75 20.71 -11.21
N PRO A 89 -6.74 20.96 -10.34
CA PRO A 89 -6.54 21.78 -9.14
C PRO A 89 -5.45 21.22 -8.23
N ALA A 90 -4.89 22.08 -7.38
CA ALA A 90 -3.97 21.63 -6.34
C ALA A 90 -4.64 20.59 -5.42
N HIS A 91 -3.94 19.51 -5.13
CA HIS A 91 -4.45 18.40 -4.32
C HIS A 91 -3.29 17.63 -3.66
N ASP A 92 -3.62 16.76 -2.71
CA ASP A 92 -2.64 15.89 -2.08
C ASP A 92 -2.81 14.45 -2.58
N GLU A 93 -1.69 13.80 -2.86
CA GLU A 93 -1.63 12.41 -3.32
C GLU A 93 -0.98 11.52 -2.25
N LEU A 94 -1.46 10.28 -2.16
CA LEU A 94 -0.78 9.23 -1.41
C LEU A 94 0.41 8.71 -2.22
N VAL A 95 1.61 8.77 -1.64
CA VAL A 95 2.84 8.30 -2.27
C VAL A 95 3.42 7.14 -1.48
N PHE A 96 3.75 6.05 -2.17
CA PHE A 96 4.54 4.95 -1.59
C PHE A 96 6.00 5.03 -2.05
N THR A 97 6.92 5.16 -1.10
CA THR A 97 8.36 5.19 -1.34
C THR A 97 9.01 3.86 -0.96
N ILE A 98 9.66 3.21 -1.92
CA ILE A 98 10.34 1.92 -1.75
C ILE A 98 11.73 2.14 -1.13
N LYS A 99 12.10 1.32 -0.14
CA LYS A 99 13.43 1.33 0.47
C LYS A 99 14.50 0.89 -0.54
N LYS A 100 15.66 1.53 -0.48
CA LYS A 100 16.80 1.20 -1.36
C LYS A 100 17.20 -0.29 -1.30
N SER A 101 17.11 -0.91 -0.13
CA SER A 101 17.49 -2.30 0.10
C SER A 101 16.66 -3.33 -0.66
N VAL A 102 15.44 -2.98 -1.08
CA VAL A 102 14.54 -3.87 -1.83
C VAL A 102 14.18 -3.29 -3.21
N ARG A 103 14.93 -2.27 -3.66
CA ARG A 103 14.66 -1.57 -4.92
C ARG A 103 15.03 -2.41 -6.14
N THR A 104 16.03 -3.27 -6.00
CA THR A 104 16.46 -4.22 -7.04
C THR A 104 16.06 -5.62 -6.59
N LEU A 105 15.53 -6.40 -7.53
CA LEU A 105 15.14 -7.80 -7.34
C LEU A 105 16.15 -8.63 -8.12
N ASP A 106 17.30 -8.89 -7.49
CA ASP A 106 18.33 -9.79 -8.04
C ASP A 106 18.08 -11.23 -7.55
#